data_AF-A0A2N2G1C1-F1
#
_entry.id   AF-A0A2N2G1C1-F1
#
_cell.length_a   1.000
_cell.length_b   1.000
_cell.length_c   1.000
_cell.angle_alpha   90.00
_cell.angle_beta   90.00
_cell.angle_gamma   90.00
#
_symmetry.space_group_name_H-M   'P 1'
#
loop_
_entity.id
_entity.type
_entity.pdbx_description
1 polymer ?
#
loop_
_entity_poly.entity_id
_entity_poly.type
_entity_poly.pdbx_seq_one_letter_code
_entity_poly.pdbx_strand_id
1 'polypeptide(L)'
;MAQVLSTSQAQKQNLNLSLKLWLPMLQSSLQDLEKHLKDVSYENPFLELKKPKEFYSNYSLSGTNGEFIESIATYSTSLNDKISEQICPPLFPTPNSQKVALEILCDINEEGYFEGDIEQIAITCNVYKEYVESIRQRFSQLEPSGVGAYDLKESFLFQLDTLDMKIDDELYNFLKRIIKDIAHIDKYASHHLFEKSKDIIKYFNNPPAIDYINNNVQVIP
;
A
#
# COMPACT_ATOMS: atom_id res chain seq x y z
N MET A 1 10.43 -53.06 -40.39
CA MET A 1 10.34 -51.64 -39.98
C MET A 1 9.49 -51.57 -38.72
N ALA A 2 10.11 -51.44 -37.55
CA ALA A 2 9.39 -51.32 -36.28
C ALA A 2 9.44 -49.86 -35.83
N GLN A 3 8.26 -49.22 -35.74
CA GLN A 3 8.11 -47.89 -35.14
C GLN A 3 8.17 -48.03 -33.63
N VAL A 4 9.20 -47.46 -33.01
CA VAL A 4 9.28 -47.25 -31.57
C VAL A 4 8.60 -45.91 -31.25
N LEU A 5 7.41 -45.99 -30.64
CA LEU A 5 6.72 -44.86 -30.02
C LEU A 5 7.20 -44.73 -28.57
N SER A 6 8.17 -43.86 -28.33
CA SER A 6 8.52 -43.43 -26.97
C SER A 6 7.76 -42.12 -26.67
N THR A 7 6.60 -42.22 -26.03
CA THR A 7 5.86 -41.06 -25.54
C THR A 7 6.55 -40.49 -24.30
N SER A 8 7.02 -39.25 -24.42
CA SER A 8 7.58 -38.43 -23.34
C SER A 8 6.57 -38.24 -22.21
N GLN A 9 6.89 -38.76 -21.03
CA GLN A 9 6.20 -38.44 -19.79
C GLN A 9 7.00 -37.36 -19.06
N ALA A 10 6.73 -36.09 -19.37
CA ALA A 10 7.33 -34.96 -18.67
C ALA A 10 6.77 -34.88 -17.24
N GLN A 11 7.68 -35.06 -16.29
CA GLN A 11 7.50 -35.17 -14.86
C GLN A 11 6.91 -33.88 -14.24
N LYS A 12 5.61 -33.89 -13.91
CA LYS A 12 4.92 -32.86 -13.11
C LYS A 12 5.31 -32.85 -11.60
N GLN A 13 6.55 -33.18 -11.25
CA GLN A 13 6.97 -33.29 -9.83
C GLN A 13 7.61 -32.01 -9.25
N ASN A 14 7.91 -31.00 -10.06
CA ASN A 14 8.68 -29.83 -9.59
C ASN A 14 7.92 -28.93 -8.59
N LEU A 15 6.60 -28.78 -8.70
CA LEU A 15 5.81 -27.94 -7.77
C LEU A 15 5.58 -28.59 -6.39
N ASN A 16 5.54 -29.91 -6.32
CA ASN A 16 5.32 -30.63 -5.06
C ASN A 16 6.59 -30.69 -4.20
N LEU A 17 7.77 -30.69 -4.83
CA LEU A 17 9.05 -30.75 -4.12
C LEU A 17 9.37 -29.42 -3.43
N SER A 18 9.20 -28.29 -4.12
CA SER A 18 9.40 -26.97 -3.52
C SER A 18 8.45 -26.74 -2.35
N LEU A 19 7.16 -26.98 -2.51
CA LEU A 19 6.22 -26.82 -1.39
C LEU A 19 6.53 -27.75 -0.21
N LYS A 20 6.92 -29.00 -0.46
CA LYS A 20 7.36 -29.94 0.61
C LYS A 20 8.67 -29.55 1.28
N LEU A 21 9.56 -28.86 0.57
CA LEU A 21 10.83 -28.40 1.14
C LEU A 21 10.62 -27.17 2.04
N TRP A 22 9.64 -26.33 1.72
CA TRP A 22 9.37 -25.07 2.44
C TRP A 22 8.37 -25.26 3.59
N LEU A 23 7.46 -26.25 3.52
CA LEU A 23 6.47 -26.52 4.58
C LEU A 23 7.12 -26.80 5.96
N PRO A 24 8.14 -27.66 6.10
CA PRO A 24 8.78 -27.93 7.37
C PRO A 24 9.52 -26.70 7.91
N MET A 25 10.04 -25.85 7.01
CA MET A 25 10.73 -24.61 7.36
C MET A 25 9.76 -23.57 7.95
N LEU A 26 8.53 -23.49 7.42
CA LEU A 26 7.47 -22.61 7.92
C LEU A 26 6.81 -23.14 9.20
N GLN A 27 6.85 -24.45 9.44
CA GLN A 27 6.20 -25.10 10.58
C GLN A 27 7.16 -25.39 11.74
N SER A 28 8.48 -25.28 11.54
CA SER A 28 9.48 -25.50 12.59
C SER A 28 9.57 -24.32 13.56
N SER A 29 9.88 -24.60 14.82
CA SER A 29 10.24 -23.57 15.80
C SER A 29 11.53 -22.87 15.38
N LEU A 30 11.75 -21.64 15.84
CA LEU A 30 12.97 -20.85 15.52
C LEU A 30 14.26 -21.62 15.86
N GLN A 31 14.24 -22.39 16.96
CA GLN A 31 15.39 -23.19 17.38
C GLN A 31 15.66 -24.38 16.46
N ASP A 32 14.61 -25.03 15.97
CA ASP A 32 14.73 -26.16 15.03
C ASP A 32 15.17 -25.70 13.64
N LEU A 33 14.73 -24.51 13.23
CA LEU A 33 15.12 -23.89 11.97
C LEU A 33 16.62 -23.61 11.91
N GLU A 34 17.21 -23.07 12.99
CA GLU A 34 18.65 -22.78 13.06
C GLU A 34 19.48 -24.06 12.87
N LYS A 35 19.05 -25.15 13.52
CA LYS A 35 19.70 -26.47 13.38
C LYS A 35 19.58 -27.00 11.96
N HIS A 36 18.39 -26.91 11.36
CA HIS A 36 18.15 -27.38 9.99
C HIS A 36 18.96 -26.59 8.96
N LEU A 37 19.05 -25.26 9.11
CA LEU A 37 19.87 -24.41 8.23
C LEU A 37 21.36 -24.76 8.37
N LYS A 38 21.80 -25.11 9.58
CA LYS A 38 23.18 -25.60 9.85
C LYS A 38 23.50 -26.87 9.11
N ASP A 39 22.60 -27.83 9.12
CA ASP A 39 22.75 -29.08 8.40
C ASP A 39 22.78 -28.82 6.88
N VAL A 40 21.94 -27.92 6.36
CA VAL A 40 21.92 -27.54 4.93
C VAL A 40 23.19 -26.80 4.48
N SER A 41 23.83 -26.03 5.37
CA SER A 41 25.10 -25.34 5.07
C SER A 41 26.26 -26.33 4.87
N TYR A 42 26.24 -27.49 5.55
CA TYR A 42 27.22 -28.54 5.32
C TYR A 42 27.05 -29.23 3.96
N GLU A 43 25.81 -29.33 3.48
CA GLU A 43 25.48 -29.97 2.20
C GLU A 43 25.68 -29.05 0.99
N ASN A 44 25.62 -27.72 1.18
CA ASN A 44 25.77 -26.75 0.10
C ASN A 44 27.02 -25.87 0.31
N PRO A 45 28.11 -26.13 -0.45
CA PRO A 45 29.36 -25.37 -0.35
C PRO A 45 29.23 -23.86 -0.65
N PHE A 46 28.12 -23.43 -1.24
CA PHE A 46 27.82 -22.02 -1.53
C PHE A 46 26.94 -21.34 -0.46
N LEU A 47 26.49 -22.07 0.57
CA LEU A 47 25.68 -21.53 1.67
C LEU A 47 26.55 -21.28 2.91
N GLU A 48 26.80 -20.00 3.20
CA GLU A 48 27.56 -19.56 4.37
C GLU A 48 26.62 -19.12 5.49
N LEU A 49 26.64 -19.83 6.62
CA LEU A 49 25.88 -19.46 7.81
C LEU A 49 26.64 -18.47 8.68
N LYS A 50 26.16 -17.23 8.69
CA LYS A 50 26.66 -16.20 9.60
C LYS A 50 25.76 -16.14 10.81
N LYS A 51 26.32 -16.43 11.99
CA LYS A 51 25.63 -16.16 13.25
C LYS A 51 25.34 -14.66 13.31
N PRO A 52 24.22 -14.22 13.92
CA PRO A 52 23.86 -12.81 13.98
C PRO A 52 25.05 -11.95 14.43
N LYS A 53 25.75 -12.36 15.49
CA LYS A 53 26.95 -11.68 16.01
C LYS A 53 28.09 -11.46 14.98
N GLU A 54 28.26 -12.37 14.03
CA GLU A 54 29.31 -12.25 12.99
C GLU A 54 28.83 -11.51 11.74
N PHE A 55 27.51 -11.47 11.52
CA PHE A 55 26.89 -10.57 10.55
C PHE A 55 27.08 -9.10 11.00
N TYR A 56 26.92 -8.82 12.29
CA TYR A 56 27.09 -7.48 12.87
C TYR A 56 28.55 -7.01 12.92
N SER A 57 29.54 -7.90 13.06
CA SER A 57 30.95 -7.48 13.15
C SER A 57 31.54 -7.00 11.81
N ASN A 58 31.04 -7.48 10.66
CA ASN A 58 31.49 -6.98 9.36
C ASN A 58 30.91 -5.59 9.00
N TYR A 59 29.80 -5.19 9.63
CA TYR A 59 29.31 -3.81 9.58
C TYR A 59 29.99 -2.90 10.63
N SER A 60 30.76 -3.48 11.57
CA SER A 60 31.34 -2.75 12.70
C SER A 60 32.73 -2.16 12.44
N LEU A 61 33.12 -1.90 11.19
CA LEU A 61 34.39 -1.20 10.88
C LEU A 61 34.25 0.31 10.68
N SER A 62 33.07 0.89 10.85
CA SER A 62 32.91 2.33 11.12
C SER A 62 31.48 2.61 11.59
N GLY A 63 31.34 3.28 12.73
CA GLY A 63 30.10 3.97 13.07
C GLY A 63 29.08 3.17 13.87
N THR A 64 29.00 3.51 15.15
CA THR A 64 27.80 3.59 16.00
C THR A 64 26.86 2.37 16.14
N ASN A 65 26.80 1.84 17.37
CA ASN A 65 25.66 1.07 17.88
C ASN A 65 24.36 1.93 17.99
N GLY A 66 24.42 3.21 17.63
CA GLY A 66 23.29 4.14 17.60
C GLY A 66 22.45 3.96 16.34
N GLU A 67 23.06 3.86 15.16
CA GLU A 67 22.36 3.75 13.87
C GLU A 67 21.50 2.48 13.74
N PHE A 68 21.87 1.37 14.38
CA PHE A 68 21.06 0.15 14.37
C PHE A 68 19.83 0.26 15.29
N ILE A 69 19.99 0.82 16.50
CA ILE A 69 18.86 1.10 17.40
C ILE A 69 17.95 2.17 16.77
N GLU A 70 18.55 3.16 16.12
CA GLU A 70 17.86 4.16 15.32
C GLU A 70 17.11 3.51 14.15
N SER A 71 17.71 2.57 13.41
CA SER A 71 17.04 1.88 12.29
C SER A 71 15.80 1.08 12.70
N ILE A 72 15.80 0.46 13.89
CA ILE A 72 14.61 -0.19 14.47
C ILE A 72 13.62 0.86 15.02
N ALA A 73 14.10 2.00 15.50
CA ALA A 73 13.24 3.15 15.79
C ALA A 73 12.75 3.89 14.53
N THR A 74 13.31 3.58 13.35
CA THR A 74 12.99 4.18 12.04
C THR A 74 12.12 3.26 11.20
N TYR A 75 11.33 2.36 11.80
CA TYR A 75 10.14 1.86 11.12
C TYR A 75 9.19 3.06 10.94
N SER A 76 9.37 3.78 9.83
CA SER A 76 8.41 4.76 9.36
C SER A 76 7.12 4.00 9.06
N THR A 77 6.02 4.43 9.67
CA THR A 77 4.70 3.85 9.42
C THR A 77 4.40 3.93 7.93
N SER A 78 4.13 2.80 7.29
CA SER A 78 3.75 2.81 5.88
C SER A 78 2.39 3.48 5.69
N LEU A 79 2.07 3.87 4.45
CA LEU A 79 0.74 4.40 4.09
C LEU A 79 -0.37 3.44 4.57
N ASN A 80 -0.18 2.14 4.30
CA ASN A 80 -1.14 1.11 4.66
C ASN A 80 -1.28 0.97 6.18
N ASP A 81 -0.18 1.03 6.93
CA ASP A 81 -0.24 1.00 8.39
C ASP A 81 -1.06 2.19 8.91
N LYS A 82 -0.77 3.40 8.41
CA LYS A 82 -1.48 4.62 8.80
C LYS A 82 -2.97 4.59 8.51
N ILE A 83 -3.35 4.11 7.32
CA ILE A 83 -4.76 4.00 6.97
C ILE A 83 -5.43 2.91 7.81
N SER A 84 -4.77 1.76 7.99
CA SER A 84 -5.33 0.65 8.77
C SER A 84 -5.61 1.03 10.23
N GLU A 85 -4.74 1.84 10.86
CA GLU A 85 -4.93 2.37 12.21
C GLU A 85 -6.20 3.24 12.31
N GLN A 86 -6.57 3.93 11.23
CA GLN A 86 -7.74 4.81 11.18
C GLN A 86 -9.04 4.08 10.84
N ILE A 87 -8.98 2.80 10.42
CA ILE A 87 -10.17 1.96 10.17
C ILE A 87 -10.76 1.50 11.51
N CYS A 88 -11.24 2.46 12.28
CA CYS A 88 -11.80 2.27 13.61
C CYS A 88 -13.15 3.01 13.76
N PRO A 89 -13.93 2.72 14.81
CA PRO A 89 -15.07 3.55 15.20
C PRO A 89 -14.58 4.96 15.58
N PRO A 90 -15.31 6.06 15.27
CA PRO A 90 -16.70 6.11 14.80
C PRO A 90 -16.89 6.05 13.28
N LEU A 91 -15.84 6.22 12.47
CA LEU A 91 -15.93 6.30 11.01
C LEU A 91 -16.41 4.98 10.38
N PHE A 92 -15.89 3.86 10.93
CA PHE A 92 -16.30 2.50 10.57
C PHE A 92 -16.91 1.81 11.80
N PRO A 93 -18.22 2.01 12.06
CA PRO A 93 -18.85 1.61 13.31
C PRO A 93 -19.09 0.10 13.44
N THR A 94 -19.14 -0.63 12.33
CA THR A 94 -19.45 -2.07 12.33
C THR A 94 -18.23 -2.92 11.98
N PRO A 95 -18.11 -4.14 12.54
CA PRO A 95 -17.06 -5.08 12.12
C PRO A 95 -17.09 -5.37 10.61
N ASN A 96 -18.29 -5.44 10.02
CA ASN A 96 -18.44 -5.62 8.58
C ASN A 96 -17.91 -4.42 7.78
N SER A 97 -18.17 -3.19 8.22
CA SER A 97 -17.61 -2.00 7.55
C SER A 97 -16.09 -1.94 7.65
N GLN A 98 -15.50 -2.37 8.76
CA GLN A 98 -14.04 -2.44 8.93
C GLN A 98 -13.44 -3.50 8.03
N LYS A 99 -14.07 -4.69 7.95
CA LYS A 99 -13.64 -5.76 7.04
C LYS A 99 -13.63 -5.28 5.59
N VAL A 100 -14.72 -4.65 5.13
CA VAL A 100 -14.81 -4.10 3.77
C VAL A 100 -13.76 -3.02 3.53
N ALA A 101 -13.53 -2.14 4.50
CA ALA A 101 -12.51 -1.09 4.39
C ALA A 101 -11.08 -1.68 4.32
N LEU A 102 -10.79 -2.76 5.05
CA LEU A 102 -9.50 -3.45 4.95
C LEU A 102 -9.29 -4.11 3.59
N GLU A 103 -10.33 -4.72 3.01
CA GLU A 103 -10.24 -5.24 1.63
C GLU A 103 -10.02 -4.12 0.61
N ILE A 104 -10.73 -2.98 0.75
CA ILE A 104 -10.50 -1.80 -0.09
C ILE A 104 -9.05 -1.32 0.05
N LEU A 105 -8.50 -1.29 1.26
CA LEU A 105 -7.12 -0.88 1.52
C LEU A 105 -6.09 -1.77 0.80
N CYS A 106 -6.35 -3.07 0.66
CA CYS A 106 -5.47 -3.97 -0.08
C CYS A 106 -5.39 -3.67 -1.58
N ASP A 107 -6.42 -3.00 -2.12
CA ASP A 107 -6.53 -2.62 -3.53
C ASP A 107 -6.15 -1.15 -3.79
N ILE A 108 -5.56 -0.47 -2.79
CA ILE A 108 -5.00 0.88 -2.93
C ILE A 108 -3.53 0.79 -3.35
N ASN A 109 -3.16 1.55 -4.38
CA ASN A 109 -1.78 1.60 -4.89
C ASN A 109 -0.86 2.51 -4.04
N GLU A 110 0.44 2.50 -4.31
CA GLU A 110 1.44 3.32 -3.61
C GLU A 110 1.20 4.84 -3.73
N GLU A 111 0.48 5.27 -4.77
CA GLU A 111 0.08 6.67 -4.97
C GLU A 111 -1.17 7.04 -4.14
N GLY A 112 -1.88 6.06 -3.57
CA GLY A 112 -3.09 6.24 -2.78
C GLY A 112 -4.40 6.18 -3.57
N TYR A 113 -4.37 5.78 -4.84
CA TYR A 113 -5.57 5.57 -5.66
C TYR A 113 -6.10 4.14 -5.53
N PHE A 114 -7.42 3.99 -5.62
CA PHE A 114 -8.08 2.69 -5.59
C PHE A 114 -8.15 2.10 -7.00
N GLU A 115 -7.51 0.93 -7.20
CA GLU A 115 -7.47 0.21 -8.48
C GLU A 115 -8.30 -1.09 -8.47
N GLY A 116 -8.93 -1.40 -7.33
CA GLY A 116 -9.72 -2.61 -7.14
C GLY A 116 -11.07 -2.60 -7.85
N ASP A 117 -11.73 -3.77 -7.82
CA ASP A 117 -13.09 -3.95 -8.32
C ASP A 117 -14.08 -4.07 -7.15
N ILE A 118 -14.98 -3.10 -7.05
CA ILE A 118 -16.06 -3.06 -6.05
C ILE A 118 -16.91 -4.33 -6.09
N GLU A 119 -17.17 -4.89 -7.28
CA GLU A 119 -17.99 -6.10 -7.40
C GLU A 119 -17.28 -7.32 -6.82
N GLN A 120 -15.96 -7.44 -7.02
CA GLN A 120 -15.16 -8.52 -6.41
C GLN A 120 -15.12 -8.39 -4.89
N ILE A 121 -14.87 -7.18 -4.38
CA ILE A 121 -14.87 -6.92 -2.93
C ILE A 121 -16.24 -7.25 -2.32
N ALA A 122 -17.33 -6.91 -3.02
CA ALA A 122 -18.68 -7.22 -2.60
C ALA A 122 -18.92 -8.74 -2.49
N ILE A 123 -18.44 -9.52 -3.45
CA ILE A 123 -18.51 -10.99 -3.45
C ILE A 123 -17.69 -11.55 -2.28
N THR A 124 -16.44 -11.11 -2.11
CA THR A 124 -15.52 -11.59 -1.05
C THR A 124 -16.06 -11.28 0.35
N CYS A 125 -16.66 -10.10 0.54
CA CYS A 125 -17.24 -9.69 1.81
C CYS A 125 -18.68 -10.14 2.02
N ASN A 126 -19.33 -10.75 1.00
CA ASN A 126 -20.73 -11.13 0.99
C ASN A 126 -21.67 -9.94 1.31
N VAL A 127 -21.45 -8.81 0.63
CA VAL A 127 -22.21 -7.56 0.76
C VAL A 127 -22.67 -7.06 -0.62
N TYR A 128 -23.48 -6.00 -0.64
CA TYR A 128 -23.91 -5.35 -1.88
C TYR A 128 -22.87 -4.34 -2.37
N LYS A 129 -22.76 -4.14 -3.68
CA LYS A 129 -21.82 -3.17 -4.27
C LYS A 129 -22.03 -1.74 -3.76
N GLU A 130 -23.28 -1.35 -3.53
CA GLU A 130 -23.65 -0.04 -3.01
C GLU A 130 -23.13 0.16 -1.58
N TYR A 131 -23.05 -0.93 -0.81
CA TYR A 131 -22.47 -0.89 0.53
C TYR A 131 -20.96 -0.66 0.46
N VAL A 132 -20.25 -1.39 -0.40
CA VAL A 132 -18.79 -1.20 -0.60
C VAL A 132 -18.48 0.22 -1.04
N GLU A 133 -19.22 0.76 -2.02
CA GLU A 133 -19.06 2.14 -2.45
C GLU A 133 -19.33 3.13 -1.30
N SER A 134 -20.36 2.89 -0.49
CA SER A 134 -20.64 3.74 0.70
C SER A 134 -19.53 3.68 1.76
N ILE A 135 -18.78 2.58 1.84
CA ILE A 135 -17.60 2.45 2.71
C ILE A 135 -16.42 3.18 2.09
N ARG A 136 -16.16 3.02 0.79
CA ARG A 136 -15.10 3.73 0.06
C ARG A 136 -15.26 5.25 0.18
N GLN A 137 -16.47 5.77 0.04
CA GLN A 137 -16.73 7.21 0.20
C GLN A 137 -16.32 7.76 1.59
N ARG A 138 -16.23 6.92 2.63
CA ARG A 138 -15.74 7.33 3.95
C ARG A 138 -14.24 7.53 4.01
N PHE A 139 -13.49 6.99 3.05
CA PHE A 139 -12.04 7.23 2.94
C PHE A 139 -11.73 8.70 2.66
N SER A 140 -12.69 9.48 2.15
CA SER A 140 -12.58 10.94 2.07
C SER A 140 -12.25 11.62 3.40
N GLN A 141 -12.60 11.01 4.54
CA GLN A 141 -12.36 11.53 5.88
C GLN A 141 -11.06 10.99 6.52
N LEU A 142 -10.33 10.13 5.82
CA LEU A 142 -9.06 9.57 6.29
C LEU A 142 -7.89 10.48 5.94
N GLU A 143 -6.79 10.32 6.69
CA GLU A 143 -5.50 10.91 6.37
C GLU A 143 -4.55 9.86 5.80
N PRO A 144 -3.88 10.10 4.66
CA PRO A 144 -3.87 11.35 3.90
C PRO A 144 -5.14 11.60 3.08
N SER A 145 -5.57 12.87 2.99
CA SER A 145 -6.80 13.24 2.28
C SER A 145 -6.70 12.97 0.78
N GLY A 146 -7.75 12.40 0.20
CA GLY A 146 -7.79 12.02 -1.22
C GLY A 146 -7.40 10.57 -1.50
N VAL A 147 -7.07 9.79 -0.47
CA VAL A 147 -6.85 8.33 -0.58
C VAL A 147 -8.15 7.59 -0.89
N GLY A 148 -8.03 6.52 -1.69
CA GLY A 148 -9.17 5.67 -2.07
C GLY A 148 -10.03 6.26 -3.20
N ALA A 149 -9.56 7.35 -3.83
CA ALA A 149 -10.16 7.91 -5.03
C ALA A 149 -9.80 7.06 -6.28
N TYR A 150 -10.68 7.04 -7.28
CA TYR A 150 -10.42 6.43 -8.58
C TYR A 150 -9.53 7.29 -9.47
N ASP A 151 -9.78 8.60 -9.43
CA ASP A 151 -9.16 9.56 -10.33
C ASP A 151 -8.67 10.77 -9.55
N LEU A 152 -7.73 11.51 -10.15
CA LEU A 152 -7.26 12.81 -9.66
C LEU A 152 -8.41 13.77 -9.32
N LYS A 153 -9.46 13.80 -10.17
CA LYS A 153 -10.64 14.64 -9.94
C LYS A 153 -11.36 14.28 -8.65
N GLU A 154 -11.52 12.99 -8.38
CA GLU A 154 -12.17 12.52 -7.16
C GLU A 154 -11.28 12.76 -5.93
N SER A 155 -9.97 12.53 -6.05
CA SER A 155 -9.00 12.84 -4.98
C SER A 155 -9.08 14.31 -4.56
N PHE A 156 -9.15 15.24 -5.53
CA PHE A 156 -9.31 16.66 -5.25
C PHE A 156 -10.66 17.01 -4.65
N LEU A 157 -11.74 16.31 -5.00
CA LEU A 157 -13.04 16.49 -4.35
C LEU A 157 -13.00 16.03 -2.90
N PHE A 158 -12.34 14.91 -2.60
CA PHE A 158 -12.17 14.43 -1.22
C PHE A 158 -11.34 15.41 -0.39
N GLN A 159 -10.24 15.94 -0.95
CA GLN A 159 -9.42 16.98 -0.31
C GLN A 159 -10.18 18.31 -0.13
N LEU A 160 -11.15 18.62 -1.00
CA LEU A 160 -12.02 19.79 -0.85
C LEU A 160 -13.02 19.59 0.30
N ASP A 161 -13.64 18.43 0.39
CA ASP A 161 -14.68 18.14 1.40
C ASP A 161 -14.12 18.16 2.83
N THR A 162 -12.83 17.82 3.02
CA THR A 162 -12.17 18.01 4.33
C THR A 162 -11.93 19.47 4.70
N LEU A 163 -11.88 20.37 3.70
CA LEU A 163 -11.70 21.81 3.89
C LEU A 163 -13.02 22.59 4.01
N ASP A 164 -14.17 21.97 3.71
CA ASP A 164 -15.51 22.58 3.71
C ASP A 164 -15.81 23.37 5.00
N MET A 165 -15.32 22.88 6.15
CA MET A 165 -15.49 23.57 7.44
C MET A 165 -14.73 24.90 7.59
N LYS A 166 -13.83 25.25 6.66
CA LYS A 166 -12.93 26.41 6.76
C LYS A 166 -13.12 27.44 5.65
N ILE A 167 -13.94 27.15 4.64
CA ILE A 167 -14.04 27.95 3.40
C ILE A 167 -15.47 28.50 3.25
N ASP A 168 -15.60 29.65 2.58
CA ASP A 168 -16.89 30.25 2.23
C ASP A 168 -17.65 29.40 1.19
N ASP A 169 -18.97 29.28 1.36
CA ASP A 169 -19.85 28.47 0.50
C ASP A 169 -19.74 28.84 -1.00
N GLU A 170 -19.52 30.12 -1.32
CA GLU A 170 -19.37 30.58 -2.71
C GLU A 170 -18.08 30.03 -3.33
N LEU A 171 -16.98 30.04 -2.56
CA LEU A 171 -15.68 29.56 -2.99
C LEU A 171 -15.66 28.03 -3.10
N TYR A 172 -16.30 27.31 -2.17
CA TYR A 172 -16.45 25.85 -2.26
C TYR A 172 -17.20 25.43 -3.53
N ASN A 173 -18.34 26.06 -3.80
CA ASN A 173 -19.13 25.77 -5.01
C ASN A 173 -18.37 26.07 -6.30
N PHE A 174 -17.57 27.13 -6.30
CA PHE A 174 -16.73 27.50 -7.44
C PHE A 174 -15.57 26.50 -7.64
N LEU A 175 -14.87 26.10 -6.57
CA LEU A 175 -13.84 25.06 -6.61
C LEU A 175 -14.38 23.73 -7.13
N LYS A 176 -15.56 23.30 -6.66
CA LYS A 176 -16.22 22.07 -7.12
C LYS A 176 -16.52 22.10 -8.62
N ARG A 177 -16.83 23.28 -9.19
CA ARG A 177 -17.02 23.46 -10.64
C ARG A 177 -15.68 23.38 -11.39
N ILE A 178 -14.65 24.05 -10.88
CA ILE A 178 -13.30 24.03 -11.47
C ILE A 178 -12.72 22.61 -11.47
N ILE A 179 -12.81 21.87 -10.36
CA ILE A 179 -12.28 20.50 -10.25
C ILE A 179 -12.98 19.56 -11.23
N LYS A 180 -14.30 19.71 -11.42
CA LYS A 180 -15.04 18.92 -12.42
C LYS A 180 -14.62 19.25 -13.85
N ASP A 181 -14.36 20.52 -14.14
CA ASP A 181 -13.95 21.04 -15.46
C ASP A 181 -12.46 21.41 -15.50
N ILE A 182 -11.61 20.57 -14.90
CA ILE A 182 -10.16 20.81 -14.78
C ILE A 182 -9.48 20.97 -16.15
N ALA A 183 -10.10 20.43 -17.22
CA ALA A 183 -9.59 20.53 -18.58
C ALA A 183 -9.77 21.93 -19.21
N HIS A 184 -10.67 22.76 -18.69
CA HIS A 184 -10.96 24.09 -19.22
C HIS A 184 -10.83 25.20 -18.17
N ILE A 185 -9.82 25.09 -17.31
CA ILE A 185 -9.52 26.08 -16.26
C ILE A 185 -9.40 27.50 -16.82
N ASP A 186 -8.88 27.66 -18.04
CA ASP A 186 -8.70 28.96 -18.70
C ASP A 186 -9.99 29.78 -18.84
N LYS A 187 -11.15 29.12 -18.93
CA LYS A 187 -12.45 29.80 -19.02
C LYS A 187 -12.82 30.53 -17.73
N TYR A 188 -12.28 30.09 -16.61
CA TYR A 188 -12.61 30.62 -15.28
C TYR A 188 -11.62 31.69 -14.81
N ALA A 189 -10.57 31.99 -15.60
CA ALA A 189 -9.52 32.95 -15.26
C ALA A 189 -10.05 34.38 -15.02
N SER A 190 -11.18 34.75 -15.61
CA SER A 190 -11.81 36.07 -15.41
C SER A 190 -12.64 36.19 -14.12
N HIS A 191 -12.82 35.09 -13.36
CA HIS A 191 -13.63 35.10 -12.15
C HIS A 191 -12.85 35.68 -10.96
N HIS A 192 -13.50 36.50 -10.12
CA HIS A 192 -12.85 37.12 -8.96
C HIS A 192 -12.36 36.10 -7.90
N LEU A 193 -12.95 34.90 -7.86
CA LEU A 193 -12.56 33.81 -6.98
C LEU A 193 -11.45 32.91 -7.55
N PHE A 194 -11.01 33.15 -8.79
CA PHE A 194 -10.03 32.29 -9.46
C PHE A 194 -8.70 32.24 -8.73
N GLU A 195 -8.13 33.38 -8.36
CA GLU A 195 -6.85 33.44 -7.63
C GLU A 195 -6.94 32.73 -6.27
N LYS A 196 -8.01 32.97 -5.51
CA LYS A 196 -8.23 32.27 -4.22
C LYS A 196 -8.35 30.76 -4.41
N SER A 197 -9.00 30.32 -5.49
CA SER A 197 -9.15 28.90 -5.80
C SER A 197 -7.82 28.25 -6.14
N LYS A 198 -7.00 28.96 -6.92
CA LYS A 198 -5.65 28.52 -7.30
C LYS A 198 -4.74 28.39 -6.08
N ASP A 199 -4.82 29.34 -5.15
CA ASP A 199 -4.07 29.26 -3.89
C ASP A 199 -4.44 28.00 -3.10
N ILE A 200 -5.72 27.64 -3.02
CA ILE A 200 -6.18 26.44 -2.32
C ILE A 200 -5.72 25.16 -3.04
N ILE A 201 -5.93 25.06 -4.35
CA ILE A 201 -5.56 23.87 -5.14
C ILE A 201 -4.06 23.60 -5.09
N LYS A 202 -3.24 24.65 -4.94
CA LYS A 202 -1.77 24.49 -4.80
C LYS A 202 -1.36 23.68 -3.57
N TYR A 203 -2.19 23.66 -2.52
CA TYR A 203 -1.94 22.89 -1.30
C TYR A 203 -2.49 21.45 -1.37
N PHE A 204 -3.14 21.07 -2.47
CA PHE A 204 -3.64 19.70 -2.63
C PHE A 204 -2.49 18.75 -2.94
N ASN A 205 -2.50 17.59 -2.27
CA ASN A 205 -1.53 16.54 -2.50
C ASN A 205 -1.87 15.81 -3.81
N ASN A 206 -0.91 15.72 -4.71
CA ASN A 206 -1.01 14.97 -5.96
C ASN A 206 0.33 14.29 -6.25
N PRO A 207 0.42 12.95 -6.17
CA PRO A 207 -0.62 12.00 -5.73
C PRO A 207 -1.00 12.14 -4.23
N PRO A 208 -2.16 11.63 -3.78
CA PRO A 208 -2.64 11.83 -2.40
C PRO A 208 -1.67 11.26 -1.34
N ALA A 209 -0.95 10.18 -1.65
CA ALA A 209 0.02 9.57 -0.74
C ALA A 209 1.47 10.09 -0.90
N ILE A 210 1.67 11.29 -1.46
CA ILE A 210 3.02 11.81 -1.80
C ILE A 210 4.03 11.78 -0.65
N ASP A 211 3.60 11.98 0.60
CA ASP A 211 4.46 11.95 1.78
C ASP A 211 5.00 10.55 2.11
N TYR A 212 4.36 9.50 1.59
CA TYR A 212 4.68 8.10 1.85
C TYR A 212 5.42 7.42 0.69
N ILE A 213 5.53 8.09 -0.46
CA ILE A 213 6.31 7.58 -1.59
C ILE A 213 7.79 7.65 -1.21
N ASN A 214 8.38 6.48 -0.96
CA ASN A 214 9.77 6.32 -0.56
C ASN A 214 10.75 7.01 -1.54
N ASN A 215 11.26 8.18 -1.17
CA ASN A 215 12.40 8.84 -1.83
C ASN A 215 13.76 8.19 -1.50
N ASN A 216 13.77 7.02 -0.85
CA ASN A 216 15.00 6.26 -0.62
C ASN A 216 15.40 5.51 -1.89
N VAL A 217 15.80 6.27 -2.92
CA VAL A 217 16.73 5.73 -3.91
C VAL A 217 18.00 5.38 -3.12
N GLN A 218 18.15 4.11 -2.75
CA GLN A 218 19.43 3.62 -2.26
C GLN A 218 20.45 3.92 -3.37
N VAL A 219 21.26 4.96 -3.17
CA VAL A 219 22.45 5.19 -3.99
C VAL A 219 23.39 4.04 -3.65
N ILE A 220 23.38 3.01 -4.49
CA ILE A 220 24.32 1.90 -4.39
C ILE A 220 25.71 2.50 -4.72
N PRO A 221 26.67 2.50 -3.78
CA PRO A 221 28.03 2.96 -4.04
C PRO A 221 28.81 1.99 -4.94
#